data_AF-A0A2N0KJL8-F1
#
_entry.id   AF-A0A2N0KJL8-F1
#
_cell.length_a   1.000
_cell.length_b   1.000
_cell.length_c   1.000
_cell.angle_alpha   90.00
_cell.angle_beta   90.00
_cell.angle_gamma   90.00
#
_symmetry.space_group_name_H-M   'P 1'
#
loop_
_entity.id
_entity.type
_entity.pdbx_description
1 polymer ?
#
loop_
_entity_poly.entity_id
_entity_poly.type
_entity_poly.pdbx_seq_one_letter_code
_entity_poly.pdbx_strand_id
1 'polypeptide(L)'
;MLPLVLVGLIVTAIVGFIIVVLAISWFSNPPFGLGNAPPQPIAFPHTVHAGSVDQGGVGIQCEFCHRNVTKGEAATVPAVENCLFCHKQINAENQAEDTPVNLAEIQRVVDRFNDNNPIDWERVHRLPDHVRFVHEAHIRFLTQGESRTEILPIGDEQPMQLPLTVGESCSVCHGNVAGMTEVQPQAGQSLKMGTCVDCHKTNNAPTDCTICHK
;
A
#
# COMPACT_ATOMS: atom_id res chain seq x y z
N MET A 1 55.95 -24.27 -1.17
CA MET A 1 55.34 -23.41 -0.14
C MET A 1 54.64 -22.19 -0.74
N LEU A 2 55.30 -21.37 -1.56
CA LEU A 2 54.69 -20.20 -2.24
C LEU A 2 53.35 -20.44 -2.97
N PRO A 3 53.17 -21.50 -3.80
CA PRO A 3 51.95 -21.67 -4.58
C PRO A 3 50.74 -22.05 -3.72
N LEU A 4 50.95 -22.78 -2.61
CA LEU A 4 49.87 -23.12 -1.67
C LEU A 4 49.40 -21.89 -0.89
N VAL A 5 50.34 -21.00 -0.51
CA VAL A 5 50.01 -19.73 0.15
C VAL A 5 49.22 -18.82 -0.81
N LEU A 6 49.60 -18.76 -2.09
CA LEU A 6 48.89 -17.96 -3.09
C LEU A 6 47.44 -18.46 -3.31
N VAL A 7 47.27 -19.78 -3.41
CA VAL A 7 45.93 -20.40 -3.54
C VAL A 7 45.08 -20.13 -2.30
N GLY A 8 45.64 -20.25 -1.09
CA GLY A 8 44.94 -19.95 0.15
C GLY A 8 44.46 -18.49 0.26
N LEU A 9 45.28 -17.53 -0.18
CA LEU A 9 44.92 -16.11 -0.21
C LEU A 9 43.80 -15.83 -1.22
N ILE A 10 43.86 -16.44 -2.41
CA ILE A 10 42.82 -16.31 -3.45
C ILE A 10 41.49 -16.87 -2.94
N VAL A 11 41.49 -18.05 -2.33
CA VAL A 11 40.27 -18.67 -1.79
C VAL A 11 39.68 -17.81 -0.66
N THR A 12 40.52 -17.31 0.25
CA THR A 12 40.05 -16.44 1.34
C THR A 12 39.45 -15.14 0.81
N ALA A 13 40.05 -14.54 -0.22
CA ALA A 13 39.53 -13.34 -0.84
C ALA A 13 38.17 -13.58 -1.53
N ILE A 14 38.01 -14.70 -2.24
CA ILE A 14 36.74 -15.07 -2.90
C ILE A 14 35.65 -15.33 -1.86
N VAL A 15 35.94 -16.12 -0.83
CA VAL A 15 34.99 -16.42 0.24
C VAL A 15 34.62 -15.13 1.00
N GLY A 16 35.59 -14.28 1.32
CA GLY A 16 35.35 -12.98 1.94
C GLY A 16 34.44 -12.09 1.09
N PHE A 17 34.69 -12.02 -0.22
CA PHE A 17 33.84 -11.27 -1.15
C PHE A 17 32.41 -11.81 -1.20
N ILE A 18 32.24 -13.14 -1.28
CA ILE A 18 30.91 -13.78 -1.26
C ILE A 18 30.16 -13.46 0.03
N ILE A 19 30.82 -13.59 1.20
CA ILE A 19 30.21 -13.28 2.49
C ILE A 19 29.78 -11.82 2.56
N VAL A 20 30.61 -10.89 2.10
CA VAL A 20 30.28 -9.46 2.08
C VAL A 20 29.09 -9.18 1.16
N VAL A 21 29.04 -9.76 -0.04
CA VAL A 21 27.92 -9.60 -0.96
C VAL A 21 26.63 -10.17 -0.38
N LEU A 22 26.68 -11.36 0.23
CA LEU A 22 25.52 -11.96 0.89
C LEU A 22 25.06 -11.13 2.08
N ALA A 23 25.98 -10.59 2.88
CA ALA A 23 25.65 -9.71 4.00
C ALA A 23 25.00 -8.40 3.51
N ILE A 24 25.58 -7.73 2.51
CA ILE A 24 24.99 -6.51 1.91
C ILE A 24 23.60 -6.82 1.35
N SER A 25 23.45 -7.91 0.59
CA SER A 25 22.15 -8.33 0.08
C SER A 25 21.13 -8.58 1.20
N TRP A 26 21.56 -9.19 2.30
CA TRP A 26 20.72 -9.51 3.45
C TRP A 26 20.25 -8.27 4.23
N PHE A 27 21.12 -7.26 4.37
CA PHE A 27 20.82 -6.03 5.11
C PHE A 27 20.21 -4.91 4.27
N SER A 28 20.49 -4.86 2.97
CA SER A 28 19.94 -3.83 2.06
C SER A 28 18.55 -4.18 1.53
N ASN A 29 18.20 -5.47 1.43
CA ASN A 29 16.86 -5.89 1.03
C ASN A 29 16.38 -7.04 1.94
N PRO A 30 16.03 -6.75 3.20
CA PRO A 30 15.70 -7.77 4.17
C PRO A 30 14.48 -8.58 3.71
N PRO A 31 14.60 -9.89 3.47
CA PRO A 31 13.52 -10.73 2.93
C PRO A 31 12.34 -10.92 3.92
N PHE A 32 12.43 -10.33 5.10
CA PHE A 32 11.45 -10.44 6.19
C PHE A 32 10.46 -9.27 6.27
N GLY A 33 10.43 -8.38 5.27
CA GLY A 33 9.45 -7.27 5.26
C GLY A 33 9.78 -6.16 6.26
N LEU A 34 11.07 -5.99 6.59
CA LEU A 34 11.58 -4.86 7.38
C LEU A 34 11.87 -3.62 6.52
N GLY A 35 11.54 -3.68 5.22
CA GLY A 35 11.75 -2.56 4.31
C GLY A 35 10.67 -1.49 4.53
N ASN A 36 11.10 -0.24 4.68
CA ASN A 36 10.20 0.91 4.57
C ASN A 36 9.56 0.94 3.18
N ALA A 37 8.43 1.62 3.05
CA ALA A 37 7.84 1.89 1.74
C ALA A 37 8.87 2.51 0.79
N PRO A 38 8.83 2.16 -0.51
CA PRO A 38 9.71 2.79 -1.49
C PRO A 38 9.40 4.28 -1.58
N PRO A 39 10.44 5.12 -1.83
CA PRO A 39 10.24 6.55 -2.02
C PRO A 39 9.30 6.79 -3.20
N GLN A 40 8.33 7.68 -3.01
CA GLN A 40 7.33 8.02 -4.03
C GLN A 40 7.82 9.16 -4.95
N PRO A 41 7.38 9.21 -6.22
CA PRO A 41 7.78 10.26 -7.16
C PRO A 41 7.30 11.66 -6.77
N ILE A 42 6.18 11.75 -6.05
CA ILE A 42 5.56 12.99 -5.54
C ILE A 42 5.09 12.70 -4.12
N ALA A 43 5.32 13.63 -3.19
CA ALA A 43 4.84 13.48 -1.83
C ALA A 43 3.33 13.69 -1.78
N PHE A 44 2.59 12.66 -1.37
CA PHE A 44 1.14 12.66 -1.31
C PHE A 44 0.64 12.30 0.11
N PRO A 45 0.38 13.30 0.96
CA PRO A 45 -0.15 13.06 2.30
C PRO A 45 -1.63 12.69 2.24
N HIS A 46 -1.99 11.49 2.68
CA HIS A 46 -3.40 11.09 2.79
C HIS A 46 -4.12 11.84 3.91
N THR A 47 -3.39 12.34 4.92
CA THR A 47 -3.92 13.14 6.03
C THR A 47 -4.72 14.36 5.61
N VAL A 48 -4.27 15.08 4.57
CA VAL A 48 -5.01 16.26 4.11
C VAL A 48 -6.18 15.91 3.19
N HIS A 49 -6.14 14.74 2.54
CA HIS A 49 -7.15 14.33 1.57
C HIS A 49 -8.25 13.49 2.21
N ALA A 50 -7.89 12.32 2.73
CA ALA A 50 -8.78 11.34 3.34
C ALA A 50 -8.88 11.47 4.86
N GLY A 51 -7.98 12.22 5.49
CA GLY A 51 -8.08 12.54 6.92
C GLY A 51 -9.39 13.26 7.24
N SER A 52 -9.83 13.08 8.48
CA SER A 52 -11.11 13.59 8.94
C SER A 52 -11.08 15.11 9.13
N VAL A 53 -12.23 15.76 8.99
CA VAL A 53 -12.34 17.23 9.01
C VAL A 53 -11.95 17.81 10.37
N ASP A 54 -12.24 17.10 11.45
CA ASP A 54 -11.81 17.43 12.82
C ASP A 54 -10.29 17.36 13.01
N GLN A 55 -9.58 16.59 12.17
CA GLN A 55 -8.12 16.48 12.18
C GLN A 55 -7.44 17.38 11.12
N GLY A 56 -8.20 18.28 10.48
CA GLY A 56 -7.70 19.20 9.46
C GLY A 56 -7.59 18.60 8.06
N GLY A 57 -8.17 17.43 7.81
CA GLY A 57 -8.31 16.85 6.47
C GLY A 57 -9.60 17.28 5.76
N VAL A 58 -9.74 16.92 4.49
CA VAL A 58 -10.93 17.26 3.67
C VAL A 58 -12.03 16.18 3.76
N GLY A 59 -11.72 14.98 4.29
CA GLY A 59 -12.69 13.90 4.44
C GLY A 59 -13.13 13.25 3.11
N ILE A 60 -12.26 13.26 2.10
CA ILE A 60 -12.53 12.62 0.81
C ILE A 60 -12.62 11.10 1.00
N GLN A 61 -13.69 10.50 0.48
CA GLN A 61 -13.92 9.05 0.55
C GLN A 61 -12.88 8.27 -0.29
N CYS A 62 -12.45 7.12 0.19
CA CYS A 62 -11.38 6.32 -0.41
C CYS A 62 -11.67 5.96 -1.89
N GLU A 63 -12.91 5.56 -2.16
CA GLU A 63 -13.41 5.14 -3.47
C GLU A 63 -13.56 6.30 -4.47
N PHE A 64 -13.46 7.56 -4.02
CA PHE A 64 -13.43 8.70 -4.93
C PHE A 64 -12.16 8.66 -5.79
N CYS A 65 -11.00 8.44 -5.15
CA CYS A 65 -9.73 8.29 -5.83
C CYS A 65 -9.52 6.85 -6.34
N HIS A 66 -9.82 5.85 -5.51
CA HIS A 66 -9.68 4.43 -5.81
C HIS A 66 -10.95 3.83 -6.42
N ARG A 67 -11.43 4.45 -7.50
CA ARG A 67 -12.77 4.22 -8.09
C ARG A 67 -13.09 2.79 -8.53
N ASN A 68 -12.08 1.95 -8.73
CA ASN A 68 -12.27 0.58 -9.22
C ASN A 68 -12.36 -0.45 -8.09
N VAL A 69 -12.15 -0.03 -6.84
CA VAL A 69 -12.13 -0.90 -5.66
C VAL A 69 -13.43 -1.66 -5.44
N THR A 70 -14.57 -1.06 -5.81
CA THR A 70 -15.91 -1.66 -5.69
C THR A 70 -16.40 -2.37 -6.95
N LYS A 71 -15.59 -2.42 -8.02
CA LYS A 71 -16.04 -2.85 -9.35
C LYS A 71 -15.18 -3.94 -9.98
N GLY A 72 -13.90 -3.99 -9.65
CA GLY A 72 -12.97 -4.90 -10.30
C GLY A 72 -11.92 -5.49 -9.38
N GLU A 73 -10.91 -6.09 -10.00
CA GLU A 73 -9.88 -6.83 -9.25
C GLU A 73 -8.91 -5.90 -8.52
N ALA A 74 -8.62 -4.74 -9.09
CA ALA A 74 -7.69 -3.77 -8.55
C ALA A 74 -8.41 -2.49 -8.12
N ALA A 75 -8.02 -1.90 -6.98
CA ALA A 75 -8.46 -0.56 -6.57
C ALA A 75 -8.04 0.53 -7.58
N THR A 76 -6.91 0.31 -8.25
CA THR A 76 -6.21 1.22 -9.19
C THR A 76 -5.77 2.53 -8.54
N VAL A 77 -4.72 3.14 -9.08
CA VAL A 77 -4.29 4.49 -8.69
C VAL A 77 -4.98 5.48 -9.63
N PRO A 78 -5.49 6.62 -9.13
CA PRO A 78 -6.15 7.61 -9.98
C PRO A 78 -5.23 8.14 -11.08
N ALA A 79 -5.84 8.54 -12.20
CA ALA A 79 -5.14 9.25 -13.27
C ALA A 79 -4.82 10.70 -12.85
N VAL A 80 -3.82 11.32 -13.47
CA VAL A 80 -3.33 12.66 -13.09
C VAL A 80 -4.43 13.72 -13.22
N GLU A 81 -5.35 13.53 -14.17
CA GLU A 81 -6.53 14.36 -14.39
C GLU A 81 -7.40 14.50 -13.13
N ASN A 82 -7.52 13.43 -12.34
CA ASN A 82 -8.35 13.44 -11.14
C ASN A 82 -7.79 14.43 -10.09
N CYS A 83 -6.46 14.58 -10.03
CA CYS A 83 -5.82 15.53 -9.12
C CYS A 83 -6.18 16.97 -9.48
N LEU A 84 -6.24 17.28 -10.78
CA LEU A 84 -6.52 18.63 -11.26
C LEU A 84 -7.98 19.06 -11.11
N PHE A 85 -8.90 18.13 -10.86
CA PHE A 85 -10.29 18.46 -10.59
C PHE A 85 -10.41 19.45 -9.41
N CYS A 86 -9.66 19.20 -8.33
CA CYS A 86 -9.62 20.09 -7.16
C CYS A 86 -8.44 21.07 -7.23
N HIS A 87 -7.25 20.64 -7.63
CA HIS A 87 -6.04 21.47 -7.60
C HIS A 87 -6.01 22.59 -8.66
N LYS A 88 -7.00 22.65 -9.57
CA LYS A 88 -7.24 23.84 -10.39
C LYS A 88 -7.86 25.00 -9.58
N GLN A 89 -8.60 24.69 -8.53
CA GLN A 89 -9.27 25.66 -7.66
C GLN A 89 -8.53 25.90 -6.34
N ILE A 90 -7.84 24.87 -5.83
CA ILE A 90 -7.00 24.93 -4.64
C ILE A 90 -5.60 25.41 -5.05
N ASN A 91 -5.38 26.72 -4.97
CA ASN A 91 -4.12 27.40 -5.31
C ASN A 91 -3.55 28.14 -4.09
N ALA A 92 -2.35 28.72 -4.23
CA ALA A 92 -1.68 29.50 -3.17
C ALA A 92 -2.53 30.67 -2.61
N GLU A 93 -3.51 31.15 -3.39
CA GLU A 93 -4.31 32.33 -3.10
C GLU A 93 -5.57 32.01 -2.30
N ASN A 94 -6.09 30.78 -2.38
CA ASN A 94 -7.33 30.32 -1.74
C ASN A 94 -7.10 29.28 -0.63
N GLN A 95 -5.89 29.23 -0.05
CA GLN A 95 -5.56 28.28 1.01
C GLN A 95 -6.23 28.71 2.33
N ALA A 96 -6.74 27.74 3.08
CA ALA A 96 -7.06 27.97 4.48
C ALA A 96 -5.75 28.26 5.22
N GLU A 97 -5.68 29.39 5.94
CA GLU A 97 -4.46 29.97 6.55
C GLU A 97 -3.60 28.96 7.36
N ASP A 98 -4.20 27.88 7.87
CA ASP A 98 -3.54 26.90 8.73
C ASP A 98 -3.18 25.55 8.05
N THR A 99 -3.44 25.37 6.75
CA THR A 99 -3.08 24.11 6.06
C THR A 99 -1.66 24.21 5.48
N PRO A 100 -0.69 23.37 5.90
CA PRO A 100 0.64 23.35 5.28
C PRO A 100 0.54 22.78 3.86
N VAL A 101 0.35 23.64 2.88
CA VAL A 101 0.28 23.24 1.47
C VAL A 101 1.67 23.24 0.85
N ASN A 102 2.12 22.08 0.39
CA ASN A 102 3.35 21.98 -0.38
C ASN A 102 3.08 22.33 -1.86
N LEU A 103 3.15 23.62 -2.17
CA LEU A 103 2.94 24.13 -3.53
C LEU A 103 3.89 23.52 -4.57
N ALA A 104 5.11 23.14 -4.15
CA ALA A 104 6.07 22.51 -5.06
C ALA A 104 5.61 21.12 -5.52
N GLU A 105 5.00 20.32 -4.64
CA GLU A 105 4.46 19.00 -5.01
C GLU A 105 3.23 19.13 -5.90
N ILE A 106 2.34 20.09 -5.61
CA ILE A 106 1.18 20.37 -6.45
C ILE A 106 1.63 20.79 -7.85
N GLN A 107 2.65 21.65 -7.95
CA GLN A 107 3.18 22.06 -9.24
C GLN A 107 3.72 20.87 -10.04
N ARG A 108 4.40 19.90 -9.40
CA ARG A 108 4.84 18.68 -10.08
C ARG A 108 3.68 17.89 -10.68
N VAL A 109 2.53 17.81 -9.99
CA VAL A 109 1.33 17.16 -10.53
C VAL A 109 0.80 17.91 -11.75
N VAL A 110 0.75 19.25 -11.67
CA VAL A 110 0.32 20.11 -12.79
C VAL A 110 1.25 19.97 -14.00
N ASP A 111 2.56 19.94 -13.79
CA ASP A 111 3.56 19.75 -14.84
C ASP A 111 3.39 18.39 -15.53
N ARG A 112 3.20 17.33 -14.74
CA ARG A 112 2.93 15.97 -15.27
C ARG A 112 1.71 15.93 -16.18
N PHE A 113 0.64 16.61 -15.79
CA PHE A 113 -0.55 16.72 -16.62
C PHE A 113 -0.28 17.51 -17.92
N ASN A 114 0.38 18.67 -17.85
CA ASN A 114 0.68 19.50 -19.02
C ASN A 114 1.60 18.79 -20.02
N ASP A 115 2.55 18.00 -19.52
CA ASP A 115 3.48 17.21 -20.34
C ASP A 115 2.84 15.92 -20.89
N ASN A 116 1.57 15.62 -20.55
CA ASN A 116 0.90 14.36 -20.84
C ASN A 116 1.67 13.13 -20.34
N ASN A 117 2.36 13.26 -19.22
CA ASN A 117 3.16 12.18 -18.64
C ASN A 117 2.51 11.66 -17.35
N PRO A 118 2.18 10.35 -17.24
CA PRO A 118 1.64 9.80 -16.01
C PRO A 118 2.64 9.89 -14.84
N ILE A 119 2.10 9.78 -13.63
CA ILE A 119 2.92 9.66 -12.42
C ILE A 119 3.22 8.16 -12.22
N ASP A 120 4.51 7.80 -12.30
CA ASP A 120 4.99 6.44 -12.10
C ASP A 120 5.13 6.10 -10.61
N TRP A 121 3.99 5.78 -9.98
CA TRP A 121 3.94 5.43 -8.56
C TRP A 121 4.66 4.12 -8.24
N GLU A 122 5.39 4.11 -7.12
CA GLU A 122 6.04 2.91 -6.62
C GLU A 122 5.09 2.12 -5.70
N ARG A 123 4.73 0.89 -6.13
CA ARG A 123 3.79 0.06 -5.39
C ARG A 123 4.33 -0.35 -4.01
N VAL A 124 3.65 0.09 -2.95
CA VAL A 124 3.90 -0.29 -1.56
C VAL A 124 3.47 -1.73 -1.28
N HIS A 125 2.26 -2.12 -1.72
CA HIS A 125 1.74 -3.47 -1.54
C HIS A 125 1.93 -4.28 -2.83
N ARG A 126 2.55 -5.46 -2.72
CA ARG A 126 2.75 -6.39 -3.84
C ARG A 126 2.35 -7.80 -3.41
N LEU A 127 1.66 -8.49 -4.31
CA LEU A 127 1.44 -9.94 -4.26
C LEU A 127 2.26 -10.59 -5.37
N PRO A 128 2.65 -11.88 -5.23
CA PRO A 128 3.28 -12.60 -6.32
C PRO A 128 2.42 -12.62 -7.59
N ASP A 129 3.03 -12.61 -8.77
CA ASP A 129 2.29 -12.50 -10.05
C ASP A 129 1.34 -13.67 -10.33
N HIS A 130 1.61 -14.83 -9.75
CA HIS A 130 0.77 -16.03 -9.83
C HIS A 130 -0.37 -16.01 -8.78
N VAL A 131 -0.59 -14.89 -8.07
CA VAL A 131 -1.68 -14.71 -7.11
C VAL A 131 -2.69 -13.70 -7.66
N ARG A 132 -3.96 -14.10 -7.69
CA ARG A 132 -5.09 -13.24 -8.06
C ARG A 132 -5.87 -12.84 -6.81
N PHE A 133 -5.99 -11.54 -6.61
CA PHE A 133 -6.83 -10.94 -5.57
C PHE A 133 -7.86 -10.01 -6.20
N VAL A 134 -9.14 -10.15 -5.81
CA VAL A 134 -10.25 -9.38 -6.40
C VAL A 134 -10.82 -8.42 -5.37
N HIS A 135 -10.53 -7.12 -5.46
CA HIS A 135 -11.02 -6.12 -4.50
C HIS A 135 -12.55 -6.11 -4.39
N GLU A 136 -13.28 -6.11 -5.51
CA GLU A 136 -14.75 -6.06 -5.51
C GLU A 136 -15.38 -7.13 -4.61
N ALA A 137 -14.93 -8.38 -4.70
CA ALA A 137 -15.48 -9.48 -3.93
C ALA A 137 -15.25 -9.30 -2.42
N HIS A 138 -14.07 -8.80 -2.03
CA HIS A 138 -13.70 -8.59 -0.63
C HIS A 138 -14.40 -7.37 -0.04
N ILE A 139 -14.49 -6.26 -0.79
CA ILE A 139 -15.24 -5.08 -0.35
C ILE A 139 -16.73 -5.41 -0.23
N ARG A 140 -17.29 -6.16 -1.17
CA ARG A 140 -18.68 -6.62 -1.11
C ARG A 140 -18.94 -7.44 0.16
N PHE A 141 -18.02 -8.34 0.52
CA PHE A 141 -18.13 -9.14 1.75
C PHE A 141 -18.18 -8.27 3.02
N LEU A 142 -17.37 -7.20 3.07
CA LEU A 142 -17.28 -6.32 4.23
C LEU A 142 -18.41 -5.27 4.30
N THR A 143 -18.98 -4.88 3.18
CA THR A 143 -19.91 -3.73 3.10
C THR A 143 -21.37 -4.14 2.87
N GLN A 144 -21.65 -5.42 2.64
CA GLN A 144 -23.00 -5.92 2.33
C GLN A 144 -23.39 -7.13 3.17
N GLY A 145 -24.70 -7.39 3.23
CA GLY A 145 -25.30 -8.52 3.95
C GLY A 145 -26.09 -8.09 5.18
N GLU A 146 -26.53 -9.09 5.94
CA GLU A 146 -27.21 -8.89 7.22
C GLU A 146 -26.21 -8.52 8.32
N SER A 147 -26.70 -7.80 9.33
CA SER A 147 -25.88 -7.40 10.48
C SER A 147 -25.33 -8.62 11.21
N ARG A 148 -24.01 -8.73 11.29
CA ARG A 148 -23.32 -9.84 11.96
C ARG A 148 -22.01 -9.38 12.60
N THR A 149 -21.60 -10.06 13.65
CA THR A 149 -20.31 -9.84 14.30
C THR A 149 -19.32 -10.86 13.75
N GLU A 150 -18.24 -10.38 13.13
CA GLU A 150 -17.18 -11.23 12.58
C GLU A 150 -15.83 -10.92 13.24
N ILE A 151 -15.02 -11.96 13.40
CA ILE A 151 -13.62 -11.84 13.84
C ILE A 151 -12.76 -11.91 12.59
N LEU A 152 -12.11 -10.80 12.25
CA LEU A 152 -11.19 -10.73 11.12
C LEU A 152 -9.77 -11.00 11.66
N PRO A 153 -9.07 -12.06 11.19
CA PRO A 153 -7.71 -12.39 11.63
C PRO A 153 -6.66 -11.47 10.97
N ILE A 154 -7.03 -10.21 10.76
CA ILE A 154 -6.30 -9.18 10.04
C ILE A 154 -6.39 -7.92 10.92
N GLY A 155 -5.25 -7.43 11.43
CA GLY A 155 -5.18 -6.33 12.39
C GLY A 155 -5.23 -6.80 13.86
N ASP A 156 -5.93 -6.06 14.72
CA ASP A 156 -5.93 -6.26 16.19
C ASP A 156 -6.86 -7.42 16.66
N GLU A 157 -7.32 -8.26 15.74
CA GLU A 157 -8.24 -9.40 15.96
C GLU A 157 -9.51 -9.06 16.76
N GLN A 158 -9.94 -7.80 16.73
CA GLN A 158 -11.13 -7.35 17.44
C GLN A 158 -12.41 -7.72 16.69
N PRO A 159 -13.49 -8.13 17.39
CA PRO A 159 -14.79 -8.35 16.77
C PRO A 159 -15.29 -7.07 16.10
N MET A 160 -15.66 -7.16 14.81
CA MET A 160 -16.23 -6.06 14.05
C MET A 160 -17.69 -6.33 13.70
N GLN A 161 -18.51 -5.28 13.77
CA GLN A 161 -19.90 -5.33 13.35
C GLN A 161 -19.99 -5.00 11.86
N LEU A 162 -20.42 -5.97 11.07
CA LEU A 162 -20.74 -5.79 9.65
C LEU A 162 -22.21 -5.39 9.48
N PRO A 163 -22.58 -4.72 8.36
CA PRO A 163 -21.70 -4.22 7.30
C PRO A 163 -20.89 -2.98 7.74
N LEU A 164 -19.64 -2.90 7.27
CA LEU A 164 -18.78 -1.73 7.43
C LEU A 164 -19.09 -0.66 6.37
N THR A 165 -18.77 0.59 6.66
CA THR A 165 -18.64 1.62 5.64
C THR A 165 -17.46 1.30 4.70
N VAL A 166 -17.42 1.92 3.53
CA VAL A 166 -16.33 1.69 2.57
C VAL A 166 -14.98 2.08 3.19
N GLY A 167 -14.87 3.24 3.86
CA GLY A 167 -13.65 3.67 4.53
C GLY A 167 -13.17 2.73 5.63
N GLU A 168 -14.09 2.24 6.47
CA GLU A 168 -13.77 1.23 7.50
C GLU A 168 -13.30 -0.09 6.86
N SER A 169 -13.95 -0.53 5.77
CA SER A 169 -13.58 -1.76 5.07
C SER A 169 -12.17 -1.73 4.49
N CYS A 170 -11.71 -0.57 4.02
CA CYS A 170 -10.32 -0.38 3.55
C CYS A 170 -9.31 -0.54 4.69
N SER A 171 -9.68 -0.04 5.87
CA SER A 171 -8.81 0.01 7.05
C SER A 171 -8.57 -1.37 7.66
N VAL A 172 -9.46 -2.34 7.40
CA VAL A 172 -9.25 -3.76 7.76
C VAL A 172 -7.93 -4.29 7.17
N CYS A 173 -7.64 -3.98 5.90
CA CYS A 173 -6.51 -4.56 5.19
C CYS A 173 -5.29 -3.62 5.06
N HIS A 174 -5.51 -2.30 5.09
CA HIS A 174 -4.47 -1.30 4.86
C HIS A 174 -4.14 -0.46 6.10
N GLY A 175 -4.85 -0.65 7.21
CA GLY A 175 -4.72 0.15 8.43
C GLY A 175 -5.25 1.57 8.24
N ASN A 176 -4.90 2.47 9.16
CA ASN A 176 -5.33 3.87 9.12
C ASN A 176 -4.56 4.69 8.07
N VAL A 177 -4.84 4.45 6.78
CA VAL A 177 -4.24 5.20 5.66
C VAL A 177 -4.60 6.68 5.72
N ALA A 178 -5.80 7.02 6.20
CA ALA A 178 -6.23 8.41 6.36
C ALA A 178 -5.31 9.20 7.31
N GLY A 179 -4.63 8.53 8.26
CA GLY A 179 -3.64 9.12 9.14
C GLY A 179 -2.20 9.16 8.59
N MET A 180 -1.95 8.70 7.37
CA MET A 180 -0.59 8.56 6.82
C MET A 180 -0.17 9.75 5.96
N THR A 181 0.96 10.37 6.29
CA THR A 181 1.63 11.36 5.42
C THR A 181 2.39 10.69 4.28
N GLU A 182 2.88 9.47 4.51
CA GLU A 182 3.48 8.60 3.52
C GLU A 182 2.93 7.20 3.75
N VAL A 183 2.46 6.54 2.68
CA VAL A 183 1.85 5.22 2.81
C VAL A 183 2.90 4.20 3.17
N GLN A 184 2.67 3.47 4.25
CA GLN A 184 3.52 2.39 4.71
C GLN A 184 2.72 1.08 4.73
N PRO A 185 3.36 -0.08 4.53
CA PRO A 185 2.74 -1.36 4.87
C PRO A 185 2.36 -1.35 6.35
N GLN A 186 1.18 -1.86 6.68
CA GLN A 186 0.77 -1.96 8.08
C GLN A 186 1.72 -2.89 8.85
N ALA A 187 2.29 -2.37 9.95
CA ALA A 187 3.23 -3.12 10.77
C ALA A 187 2.57 -4.40 11.31
N GLY A 188 3.26 -5.54 11.17
CA GLY A 188 2.76 -6.85 11.59
C GLY A 188 1.75 -7.50 10.62
N GLN A 189 1.21 -6.74 9.66
CA GLN A 189 0.27 -7.24 8.68
C GLN A 189 1.00 -7.58 7.38
N SER A 190 1.21 -8.87 7.17
CA SER A 190 1.82 -9.37 5.94
C SER A 190 0.72 -9.97 5.07
N LEU A 191 0.62 -9.54 3.80
CA LEU A 191 -0.25 -10.17 2.79
C LEU A 191 0.33 -11.51 2.33
N LYS A 192 0.55 -12.41 3.29
CA LYS A 192 1.02 -13.77 3.08
C LYS A 192 -0.18 -14.69 2.89
N MET A 193 0.09 -15.85 2.28
CA MET A 193 -0.90 -16.90 2.08
C MET A 193 -1.66 -17.26 3.36
N GLY A 194 -0.98 -17.36 4.50
CA GLY A 194 -1.60 -17.69 5.79
C GLY A 194 -2.73 -16.73 6.15
N THR A 195 -2.50 -15.42 6.06
CA THR A 195 -3.50 -14.38 6.34
C THR A 195 -4.74 -14.52 5.48
N CYS A 196 -4.58 -14.81 4.18
CA CYS A 196 -5.70 -15.04 3.28
C CYS A 196 -6.48 -16.30 3.66
N VAL A 197 -5.78 -17.42 3.85
CA VAL A 197 -6.38 -18.72 4.13
C VAL A 197 -7.06 -18.74 5.50
N ASP A 198 -6.48 -18.12 6.51
CA ASP A 198 -7.04 -18.09 7.87
C ASP A 198 -8.32 -17.25 7.89
N CYS A 199 -8.32 -16.08 7.24
CA CYS A 199 -9.54 -15.29 7.06
C CYS A 199 -10.63 -16.08 6.31
N HIS A 200 -10.26 -16.77 5.22
CA HIS A 200 -11.20 -17.57 4.46
C HIS A 200 -11.75 -18.76 5.26
N LYS A 201 -10.93 -19.44 6.06
CA LYS A 201 -11.37 -20.54 6.93
C LYS A 201 -12.36 -20.07 7.98
N THR A 202 -12.05 -18.96 8.66
CA THR A 202 -12.93 -18.38 9.70
C THR A 202 -14.29 -17.97 9.13
N ASN A 203 -14.31 -17.43 7.90
CA ASN A 203 -15.52 -16.91 7.27
C ASN A 203 -16.15 -17.87 6.24
N ASN A 204 -15.73 -19.13 6.24
CA ASN A 204 -16.23 -20.18 5.35
C ASN A 204 -16.18 -19.81 3.84
N ALA A 205 -15.14 -19.09 3.43
CA ALA A 205 -14.86 -18.69 2.05
C ALA A 205 -13.98 -19.74 1.33
N PRO A 206 -13.94 -19.75 -0.02
CA PRO A 206 -13.17 -20.73 -0.78
C PRO A 206 -11.66 -20.66 -0.48
N THR A 207 -11.06 -21.81 -0.17
CA THR A 207 -9.60 -21.95 0.10
C THR A 207 -8.88 -22.80 -0.94
N ASP A 208 -9.56 -23.13 -2.04
CA ASP A 208 -8.96 -23.91 -3.13
C ASP A 208 -7.85 -23.14 -3.83
N CYS A 209 -6.74 -23.83 -4.12
CA CYS A 209 -5.55 -23.24 -4.70
C CYS A 209 -5.83 -22.50 -6.01
N THR A 210 -6.72 -23.02 -6.85
CA THR A 210 -7.00 -22.47 -8.20
C THR A 210 -7.83 -21.18 -8.17
N ILE A 211 -8.44 -20.88 -7.02
CA ILE A 211 -9.17 -19.62 -6.82
C ILE A 211 -8.18 -18.46 -6.65
N CYS A 212 -7.08 -18.71 -5.93
CA CYS A 212 -6.06 -17.70 -5.63
C CYS A 212 -4.90 -17.73 -6.62
N HIS A 213 -4.61 -18.87 -7.25
CA HIS A 213 -3.44 -19.04 -8.11
C HIS A 213 -3.78 -19.33 -9.56
N LYS A 214 -3.09 -18.63 -10.47
CA LYS A 214 -3.20 -18.80 -11.93
C LYS A 214 -1.83 -18.76 -12.59
#